data_AF-A0A134ADE2-F1
#
_entry.id   AF-A0A134ADE2-F1
#
_cell.length_a   1.000
_cell.length_b   1.000
_cell.length_c   1.000
_cell.angle_alpha   90.00
_cell.angle_beta   90.00
_cell.angle_gamma   90.00
#
_symmetry.space_group_name_H-M   'P 1'
#
loop_
_entity.id
_entity.type
_entity.pdbx_description
1 polymer ?
#
loop_
_entity_poly.entity_id
_entity_poly.type
_entity_poly.pdbx_seq_one_letter_code
_entity_poly.pdbx_strand_id
1 'polypeptide(L)'
;MKKFFKKLILILPVFVALSGCAKSSNVNEDNTKAQKHIVRKASKEVQEVCGYYYASDSQIVIDNGEYYGVPCLYYKAKPIDFDNCSKESVRKLRGDFTDDGNFLEPKVFEEGGKKYLTADFFPERKFWIKDEKTIVDTETNTEYIKGEPK
;
A
#
# COMPACT_ATOMS: atom_id res chain seq x y z
N MET A 1 22.25 -46.92 -41.21
CA MET A 1 20.96 -47.64 -41.31
C MET A 1 20.83 -48.63 -40.15
N LYS A 2 19.97 -48.35 -39.18
CA LYS A 2 19.38 -49.31 -38.25
C LYS A 2 18.01 -48.78 -37.87
N LYS A 3 16.97 -49.43 -38.42
CA LYS A 3 15.58 -49.29 -37.98
C LYS A 3 15.49 -49.83 -36.55
N PHE A 4 14.45 -49.48 -35.79
CA PHE A 4 13.54 -50.41 -35.11
C PHE A 4 12.72 -49.67 -34.02
N PHE A 5 11.41 -49.59 -34.28
CA PHE A 5 10.26 -49.68 -33.37
C PHE A 5 9.85 -48.53 -32.42
N LYS A 6 8.77 -47.86 -32.88
CA LYS A 6 7.64 -47.33 -32.12
C LYS A 6 7.38 -48.06 -30.80
N LYS A 7 7.33 -47.32 -29.69
CA LYS A 7 6.39 -47.57 -28.60
C LYS A 7 5.65 -46.28 -28.28
N LEU A 8 4.41 -46.23 -28.74
CA LEU A 8 3.40 -45.23 -28.43
C LEU A 8 2.91 -45.51 -27.00
N ILE A 9 3.30 -44.69 -26.01
CA ILE A 9 2.75 -44.79 -24.65
C ILE A 9 1.49 -43.93 -24.62
N LEU A 10 0.35 -44.61 -24.72
CA LEU A 10 -0.99 -44.06 -24.62
C LEU A 10 -1.34 -44.02 -23.13
N ILE A 11 -1.20 -42.85 -22.48
CA ILE A 11 -1.63 -42.69 -21.08
C ILE A 11 -3.15 -42.47 -21.10
N LEU A 12 -3.89 -43.44 -20.58
CA LEU A 12 -5.34 -43.38 -20.41
C LEU A 12 -5.73 -42.17 -19.52
N PRO A 13 -6.82 -41.46 -19.83
CA PRO A 13 -7.43 -40.55 -18.88
C PRO A 13 -8.07 -41.36 -17.76
N VAL A 14 -7.59 -41.15 -16.53
CA VAL A 14 -8.23 -41.68 -15.32
C VAL A 14 -9.53 -40.90 -15.12
N PHE A 15 -10.65 -41.52 -15.46
CA PHE A 15 -11.98 -41.06 -15.07
C PHE A 15 -12.14 -41.27 -13.57
N VAL A 16 -12.00 -40.19 -12.79
CA VAL A 16 -12.46 -40.18 -11.40
C VAL A 16 -13.98 -40.03 -11.42
N ALA A 17 -14.68 -41.15 -11.20
CA ALA A 17 -16.11 -41.14 -10.95
C ALA A 17 -16.37 -40.48 -9.60
N LEU A 18 -16.79 -39.21 -9.61
CA LEU A 18 -17.50 -38.61 -8.47
C LEU A 18 -18.94 -39.13 -8.52
N SER A 19 -19.15 -40.31 -7.94
CA SER A 19 -20.48 -40.81 -7.61
C SER A 19 -21.13 -39.83 -6.64
N GLY A 20 -22.20 -39.19 -7.08
CA GLY A 20 -23.06 -38.39 -6.22
C GLY A 20 -23.63 -39.27 -5.10
N CYS A 21 -23.40 -38.85 -3.86
CA CYS A 21 -24.35 -39.07 -2.78
C CYS A 21 -24.90 -37.71 -2.39
N ALA A 22 -26.07 -37.39 -2.94
CA ALA A 22 -26.97 -36.43 -2.34
C ALA A 22 -27.35 -36.95 -0.94
N LYS A 23 -26.80 -36.33 0.09
CA LYS A 23 -27.36 -36.36 1.43
C LYS A 23 -27.74 -34.94 1.79
N SER A 24 -29.04 -34.72 1.80
CA SER A 24 -29.69 -33.64 2.54
C SER A 24 -29.03 -33.52 3.90
N SER A 25 -28.40 -32.38 4.14
CA SER A 25 -28.05 -31.92 5.47
C SER A 25 -28.81 -30.62 5.68
N ASN A 26 -29.90 -30.73 6.46
CA ASN A 26 -30.35 -29.61 7.28
C ASN A 26 -29.15 -29.21 8.15
N VAL A 27 -28.41 -28.19 7.72
CA VAL A 27 -27.45 -27.48 8.56
C VAL A 27 -28.16 -26.20 8.93
N ASN A 28 -28.46 -26.09 10.22
CA ASN A 28 -28.97 -24.91 10.88
C ASN A 28 -28.35 -23.64 10.30
N GLU A 29 -29.19 -22.64 10.10
CA GLU A 29 -28.80 -21.23 10.11
C GLU A 29 -27.99 -20.98 11.38
N ASP A 30 -26.67 -21.11 11.30
CA ASP A 30 -25.81 -20.71 12.39
C ASP A 30 -24.62 -19.94 11.81
N ASN A 31 -24.74 -18.63 11.94
CA ASN A 31 -23.66 -17.67 11.97
C ASN A 31 -22.74 -17.63 10.75
N THR A 32 -23.24 -17.05 9.67
CA THR A 32 -22.42 -16.18 8.82
C THR A 32 -21.98 -14.98 9.67
N LYS A 33 -21.05 -15.19 10.62
CA LYS A 33 -20.21 -14.12 11.13
C LYS A 33 -19.50 -13.60 9.90
N ALA A 34 -20.02 -12.50 9.35
CA ALA A 34 -19.28 -11.63 8.47
C ALA A 34 -17.85 -11.58 9.00
N GLN A 35 -16.88 -12.03 8.19
CA GLN A 35 -15.48 -11.79 8.47
C GLN A 35 -15.36 -10.29 8.67
N LYS A 36 -15.32 -9.87 9.94
CA LYS A 36 -15.23 -8.49 10.34
C LYS A 36 -13.83 -8.09 9.92
N HIS A 37 -13.70 -7.53 8.72
CA HIS A 37 -12.43 -7.02 8.21
C HIS A 37 -11.92 -6.06 9.29
N ILE A 38 -10.85 -6.46 9.99
CA ILE A 38 -10.31 -5.66 11.09
C ILE A 38 -9.65 -4.47 10.42
N VAL A 39 -10.40 -3.37 10.28
CA VAL A 39 -9.88 -2.10 9.77
C VAL A 39 -8.88 -1.61 10.80
N ARG A 40 -7.59 -1.61 10.44
CA ARG A 40 -6.56 -1.01 11.26
C ARG A 40 -6.55 0.49 10.99
N LYS A 41 -6.89 1.28 12.02
CA LYS A 41 -6.79 2.74 11.95
C LYS A 41 -5.35 3.21 12.17
N ALA A 42 -5.02 4.37 11.63
CA ALA A 42 -3.75 5.06 11.81
C ALA A 42 -3.54 5.51 13.26
N SER A 43 -2.32 5.91 13.61
CA SER A 43 -2.06 6.52 14.92
C SER A 43 -2.81 7.85 15.05
N LYS A 44 -3.05 8.31 16.29
CA LYS A 44 -3.75 9.59 16.53
C LYS A 44 -3.08 10.77 15.80
N GLU A 45 -1.76 10.82 15.83
CA GLU A 45 -0.98 11.88 15.17
C GLU A 45 -1.14 11.88 13.65
N VAL A 46 -1.25 10.69 13.04
CA VAL A 46 -1.52 10.58 11.60
C VAL A 46 -2.97 10.94 11.29
N GLN A 47 -3.91 10.59 12.18
CA GLN A 47 -5.32 10.95 12.01
C GLN A 47 -5.56 12.46 11.99
N GLU A 48 -4.80 13.24 12.76
CA GLU A 48 -4.84 14.71 12.75
C GLU A 48 -4.52 15.30 11.37
N VAL A 49 -3.66 14.61 10.61
CA VAL A 49 -3.24 15.04 9.27
C VAL A 49 -3.89 14.23 8.14
N CYS A 50 -4.81 13.31 8.41
CA CYS A 50 -5.55 12.60 7.36
C CYS A 50 -6.24 13.58 6.39
N GLY A 51 -6.27 13.22 5.11
CA GLY A 51 -6.92 14.01 4.06
C GLY A 51 -6.10 14.11 2.79
N TYR A 52 -6.55 15.02 1.91
CA TYR A 52 -5.99 15.26 0.59
C TYR A 52 -5.26 16.60 0.59
N TYR A 53 -4.03 16.63 0.11
CA TYR A 53 -3.21 17.82 0.01
C TYR A 53 -2.73 17.99 -1.42
N TYR A 54 -2.75 19.22 -1.93
CA TYR A 54 -2.51 19.50 -3.34
C TYR A 54 -1.48 20.61 -3.52
N ALA A 55 -0.66 20.45 -4.56
CA ALA A 55 0.23 21.49 -5.07
C ALA A 55 0.34 21.35 -6.58
N SER A 56 -0.23 22.28 -7.36
CA SER A 56 -0.23 22.21 -8.83
C SER A 56 -0.70 20.84 -9.37
N ASP A 57 0.19 20.06 -9.99
CA ASP A 57 0.00 18.72 -10.56
C ASP A 57 0.36 17.57 -9.59
N SER A 58 0.74 17.91 -8.36
CA SER A 58 1.20 17.04 -7.30
C SER A 58 0.14 16.88 -6.19
N GLN A 59 0.18 15.75 -5.49
CA GLN A 59 -0.79 15.38 -4.46
C GLN A 59 -0.16 14.55 -3.35
N ILE A 60 -0.66 14.70 -2.13
CA ILE A 60 -0.41 13.79 -1.00
C ILE A 60 -1.77 13.38 -0.46
N VAL A 61 -2.00 12.08 -0.27
CA VAL A 61 -3.22 11.56 0.36
C VAL A 61 -2.85 10.68 1.54
N ILE A 62 -3.46 10.95 2.68
CA ILE A 62 -3.25 10.21 3.92
C ILE A 62 -4.59 9.56 4.28
N ASP A 63 -4.66 8.24 4.08
CA ASP A 63 -5.82 7.42 4.40
C ASP A 63 -5.68 6.76 5.77
N ASN A 64 -6.78 6.72 6.51
CA ASN A 64 -6.86 6.12 7.83
C ASN A 64 -7.14 4.60 7.77
N GLY A 65 -6.90 3.97 6.63
CA GLY A 65 -7.18 2.56 6.36
C GLY A 65 -8.62 2.28 5.99
N GLU A 66 -9.37 3.29 5.56
CA GLU A 66 -10.76 3.11 5.13
C GLU A 66 -10.84 2.41 3.79
N TYR A 67 -9.87 2.65 2.91
CA TYR A 67 -9.89 2.11 1.56
C TYR A 67 -9.26 0.71 1.49
N TYR A 68 -8.06 0.55 2.05
CA TYR A 68 -7.29 -0.70 1.94
C TYR A 68 -7.38 -1.60 3.19
N GLY A 69 -8.14 -1.19 4.22
CA GLY A 69 -8.18 -1.87 5.52
C GLY A 69 -6.93 -1.63 6.38
N VAL A 70 -5.92 -0.95 5.83
CA VAL A 70 -4.67 -0.54 6.48
C VAL A 70 -4.34 0.90 6.09
N PRO A 71 -3.78 1.72 6.98
CA PRO A 71 -3.48 3.11 6.69
C PRO A 71 -2.44 3.23 5.57
N CYS A 72 -2.62 4.20 4.68
CA CYS A 72 -1.72 4.41 3.57
C CYS A 72 -1.41 5.89 3.31
N LEU A 73 -0.23 6.12 2.77
CA LEU A 73 0.26 7.37 2.24
C LEU A 73 0.39 7.22 0.73
N TYR A 74 -0.44 7.90 -0.03
CA TYR A 74 -0.21 8.12 -1.45
C TYR A 74 0.54 9.44 -1.63
N TYR A 75 1.48 9.45 -2.56
CA TYR A 75 2.09 10.68 -3.02
C TYR A 75 2.19 10.69 -4.55
N LYS A 76 2.15 11.90 -5.10
CA LYS A 76 2.52 12.26 -6.46
C LYS A 76 3.29 13.58 -6.34
N ALA A 77 4.60 13.54 -6.48
CA ALA A 77 5.48 14.67 -6.24
C ALA A 77 6.77 14.54 -7.06
N LYS A 78 7.67 15.53 -6.96
CA LYS A 78 9.00 15.35 -7.53
C LYS A 78 9.69 14.11 -6.95
N PRO A 79 10.45 13.36 -7.78
CA PRO A 79 11.18 12.18 -7.34
C PRO A 79 12.05 12.45 -6.12
N ILE A 80 12.21 11.42 -5.29
CA ILE A 80 13.06 11.45 -4.11
C ILE A 80 14.53 11.63 -4.50
N ASP A 81 15.24 12.49 -3.77
CA ASP A 81 16.70 12.54 -3.83
C ASP A 81 17.30 11.34 -3.07
N PHE A 82 17.54 10.24 -3.80
CA PHE A 82 18.11 9.02 -3.25
C PHE A 82 19.51 9.20 -2.65
N ASP A 83 20.29 10.17 -3.13
CA ASP A 83 21.65 10.37 -2.65
C ASP A 83 21.65 11.03 -1.26
N ASN A 84 20.59 11.79 -0.94
CA ASN A 84 20.39 12.48 0.34
C ASN A 84 19.29 11.86 1.23
N CYS A 85 18.76 10.69 0.88
CA CYS A 85 17.72 10.02 1.66
C CYS A 85 18.25 9.52 3.01
N SER A 86 17.52 9.78 4.10
CA SER A 86 17.92 9.39 5.47
C SER A 86 17.86 7.88 5.74
N LYS A 87 17.10 7.14 4.93
CA LYS A 87 16.75 5.74 5.21
C LYS A 87 17.40 4.80 4.20
N GLU A 88 18.33 3.98 4.67
CA GLU A 88 19.08 3.03 3.81
C GLU A 88 18.16 2.05 3.05
N SER A 89 17.05 1.62 3.68
CA SER A 89 16.07 0.75 3.00
C SER A 89 15.41 1.42 1.80
N VAL A 90 15.29 2.75 1.80
CA VAL A 90 14.75 3.54 0.68
C VAL A 90 15.82 3.76 -0.38
N ARG A 91 17.07 4.05 0.03
CA ARG A 91 18.21 4.18 -0.89
C ARG A 91 18.40 2.96 -1.79
N LYS A 92 18.15 1.77 -1.25
CA LYS A 92 18.20 0.49 -1.99
C LYS A 92 17.13 0.33 -3.06
N LEU A 93 16.08 1.16 -3.05
CA LEU A 93 15.01 1.17 -4.06
C LEU A 93 15.32 2.13 -5.23
N ARG A 94 16.52 2.71 -5.29
CA ARG A 94 16.95 3.61 -6.37
C ARG A 94 16.76 2.93 -7.73
N GLY A 95 16.01 3.59 -8.62
CA GLY A 95 15.69 3.09 -9.96
C GLY A 95 14.34 2.38 -10.06
N ASP A 96 13.77 1.94 -8.94
CA ASP A 96 12.46 1.27 -8.88
C ASP A 96 11.34 2.21 -8.39
N PHE A 97 11.71 3.36 -7.82
CA PHE A 97 10.78 4.34 -7.29
C PHE A 97 10.43 5.40 -8.34
N THR A 98 9.14 5.67 -8.52
CA THR A 98 8.59 6.66 -9.47
C THR A 98 8.26 7.98 -8.78
N ASP A 99 7.78 8.97 -9.54
CA ASP A 99 7.27 10.27 -9.07
C ASP A 99 5.87 10.18 -8.41
N ASP A 100 5.36 8.97 -8.25
CA ASP A 100 4.16 8.65 -7.50
C ASP A 100 4.29 7.30 -6.78
N GLY A 101 3.41 7.01 -5.83
CA GLY A 101 3.45 5.73 -5.12
C GLY A 101 2.56 5.66 -3.90
N ASN A 102 2.34 4.43 -3.42
CA ASN A 102 1.58 4.14 -2.21
C ASN A 102 2.49 3.47 -1.17
N PHE A 103 2.48 4.00 0.04
CA PHE A 103 3.23 3.48 1.18
C PHE A 103 2.30 3.10 2.30
N LEU A 104 2.56 1.96 2.93
CA LEU A 104 1.76 1.46 4.03
C LEU A 104 2.25 2.05 5.36
N GLU A 105 1.36 2.04 6.34
CA GLU A 105 1.67 2.39 7.73
C GLU A 105 2.30 3.80 7.86
N PRO A 106 1.60 4.87 7.40
CA PRO A 106 2.01 6.24 7.66
C PRO A 106 2.24 6.47 9.15
N LYS A 107 3.26 7.29 9.45
CA LYS A 107 3.77 7.60 10.79
C LYS A 107 4.21 9.06 10.84
N VAL A 108 4.21 9.62 12.03
CA VAL A 108 4.85 10.90 12.31
C VAL A 108 6.23 10.62 12.91
N PHE A 109 7.26 11.21 12.31
CA PHE A 109 8.64 11.19 12.78
C PHE A 109 9.00 12.59 13.29
N GLU A 110 9.57 12.71 14.48
CA GLU A 110 9.95 14.00 15.05
C GLU A 110 11.47 14.14 15.12
N GLU A 111 11.99 15.25 14.58
CA GLU A 111 13.41 15.60 14.65
C GLU A 111 13.59 17.11 14.67
N GLY A 112 14.43 17.61 15.60
CA GLY A 112 14.75 19.03 15.68
C GLY A 112 13.54 19.93 15.93
N GLY A 113 12.52 19.44 16.66
CA GLY A 113 11.27 20.16 16.93
C GLY A 113 10.32 20.26 15.73
N LYS A 114 10.59 19.51 14.65
CA LYS A 114 9.70 19.41 13.48
C LYS A 114 9.12 18.01 13.39
N LYS A 115 7.84 17.94 13.01
CA LYS A 115 7.12 16.70 12.73
C LYS A 115 7.09 16.43 11.23
N TYR A 116 7.46 15.23 10.82
CA TYR A 116 7.49 14.81 9.44
C TYR A 116 6.54 13.64 9.22
N LEU A 117 5.83 13.66 8.11
CA LEU A 117 5.06 12.53 7.62
C LEU A 117 5.98 11.56 6.90
N THR A 118 5.94 10.31 7.32
CA THR A 118 6.67 9.21 6.67
C THR A 118 5.82 7.95 6.65
N ALA A 119 6.35 6.87 6.10
CA ALA A 119 5.70 5.58 5.98
C ALA A 119 6.76 4.46 5.83
N ASP A 120 6.31 3.21 5.75
CA ASP A 120 7.22 2.12 5.43
C ASP A 120 7.80 2.30 4.02
N PHE A 121 9.12 2.14 3.89
CA PHE A 121 9.86 2.39 2.65
C PHE A 121 9.70 3.81 2.06
N PHE A 122 9.38 4.81 2.89
CA PHE A 122 9.37 6.23 2.52
C PHE A 122 10.44 7.03 3.29
N PRO A 123 11.02 8.12 2.73
CA PRO A 123 11.97 8.97 3.45
C PRO A 123 11.36 9.61 4.71
N GLU A 124 12.16 9.78 5.76
CA GLU A 124 11.66 10.33 7.04
C GLU A 124 11.49 11.85 7.02
N ARG A 125 12.33 12.56 6.25
CA ARG A 125 12.42 14.03 6.29
C ARG A 125 11.83 14.72 5.07
N LYS A 126 11.20 13.97 4.14
CA LYS A 126 10.71 14.54 2.88
C LYS A 126 9.49 15.45 3.10
N PHE A 127 8.52 15.02 3.89
CA PHE A 127 7.28 15.77 4.10
C PHE A 127 7.21 16.33 5.51
N TRP A 128 7.56 17.60 5.67
CA TRP A 128 7.39 18.31 6.92
C TRP A 128 5.93 18.71 7.11
N ILE A 129 5.33 18.33 8.24
CA ILE A 129 4.01 18.79 8.68
C ILE A 129 4.21 20.17 9.30
N LYS A 130 3.93 21.22 8.52
CA LYS A 130 4.06 22.61 8.97
C LYS A 130 2.91 22.99 9.90
N ASP A 131 1.70 22.56 9.56
CA ASP A 131 0.48 22.70 10.35
C ASP A 131 -0.58 21.68 9.88
N GLU A 132 -1.78 21.69 10.49
CA GLU A 132 -2.88 20.76 10.17
C GLU A 132 -3.38 20.83 8.71
N LYS A 133 -3.04 21.90 7.98
CA LYS A 133 -3.50 22.15 6.61
C LYS A 133 -2.37 22.20 5.60
N THR A 134 -1.11 22.12 6.04
CA THR A 134 0.04 22.37 5.18
C THR A 134 1.13 21.32 5.40
N ILE A 135 1.48 20.63 4.33
CA ILE A 135 2.65 19.74 4.25
C ILE A 135 3.66 20.37 3.30
N VAL A 136 4.93 20.37 3.66
CA VAL A 136 6.01 20.94 2.85
C VAL A 136 6.94 19.83 2.40
N ASP A 137 7.17 19.71 1.09
CA ASP A 137 8.27 18.91 0.56
C ASP A 137 9.59 19.67 0.80
N THR A 138 10.43 19.12 1.68
CA THR A 138 11.68 19.74 2.12
C THR A 138 12.77 19.77 1.05
N GLU A 139 12.68 18.92 0.03
CA GLU A 139 13.63 18.90 -1.09
C GLU A 139 13.34 20.04 -2.08
N THR A 140 12.06 20.42 -2.22
CA THR A 140 11.61 21.36 -3.26
C THR A 140 11.04 22.67 -2.71
N ASN A 141 10.79 22.74 -1.41
CA ASN A 141 10.01 23.78 -0.74
C ASN A 141 8.58 23.95 -1.28
N THR A 142 8.03 22.91 -1.90
CA THR A 142 6.64 22.90 -2.37
C THR A 142 5.69 22.77 -1.18
N GLU A 143 4.75 23.69 -1.04
CA GLU A 143 3.68 23.60 -0.05
C GLU A 143 2.44 22.92 -0.64
N TYR A 144 1.99 21.86 0.02
CA TYR A 144 0.78 21.13 -0.28
C TYR A 144 -0.31 21.58 0.68
N ILE A 145 -1.40 22.11 0.13
CA ILE A 145 -2.51 22.66 0.91
C ILE A 145 -3.63 21.65 0.96
N LYS A 146 -4.15 21.41 2.17
CA LYS A 146 -5.28 20.52 2.42
C LYS A 146 -6.53 21.01 1.68
N GLY A 147 -7.22 20.09 1.04
CA GLY A 147 -8.45 20.37 0.29
C GLY A 147 -9.37 19.16 0.25
N GLU A 148 -10.49 19.35 -0.45
CA GLU A 148 -11.47 18.29 -0.68
C GLU A 148 -10.93 17.23 -1.67
N PRO A 149 -11.44 15.98 -1.62
CA PRO A 149 -11.16 14.97 -2.64
C PRO A 149 -11.51 15.52 -4.04
N LYS A 150 -10.63 15.30 -5.02
CA LYS A 150 -10.83 15.67 -6.44
C LYS A 150 -11.12 14.47 -7.31
#